data_AF-A0A3M6V6W5-F1
#
_entry.id   AF-A0A3M6V6W5-F1
#
_cell.length_a   1.000
_cell.length_b   1.000
_cell.length_c   1.000
_cell.angle_alpha   90.00
_cell.angle_beta   90.00
_cell.angle_gamma   90.00
#
_symmetry.space_group_name_H-M   'P 1'
#
loop_
_entity.id
_entity.type
_entity.pdbx_description
1 polymer ?
#
loop_
_entity_poly.entity_id
_entity_poly.type
_entity_poly.pdbx_seq_one_letter_code
_entity_poly.pdbx_strand_id
1 'polypeptide(L)'
;MGFLPLTELHGALQVAHGWQMLNSPDPAIRRIACQQLRQIADARYRLDVQVWKDRDEELGELHLNSKLATSDPAPPKRRSADIGSLWFDIRGHLHRFGLRFEMSPAVEETGTPSKRLQLRVPHHSAWLDHRTVLRHVKLHLKNKYWKR
;
A
#
# COMPACT_ATOMS: atom_id res chain seq x y z
N MET A 1 21.12 -17.59 -10.99
CA MET A 1 19.89 -16.89 -10.57
C MET A 1 19.65 -17.16 -9.08
N GLY A 2 20.11 -16.29 -8.18
CA GLY A 2 19.95 -16.50 -6.72
C GLY A 2 18.48 -16.40 -6.25
N PHE A 3 18.12 -17.23 -5.28
CA PHE A 3 16.81 -17.22 -4.62
C PHE A 3 16.76 -16.10 -3.56
N LEU A 4 15.58 -15.50 -3.36
CA LEU A 4 15.34 -14.58 -2.24
C LEU A 4 15.19 -15.42 -0.95
N PRO A 5 15.65 -14.93 0.21
CA PRO A 5 15.32 -15.55 1.48
C PRO A 5 13.80 -15.68 1.67
N LEU A 6 13.38 -16.76 2.32
CA LEU A 6 11.96 -17.12 2.44
C LEU A 6 11.09 -16.00 3.04
N THR A 7 11.62 -15.30 4.04
CA THR A 7 10.93 -14.18 4.72
C THR A 7 10.69 -13.00 3.77
N GLU A 8 11.60 -12.74 2.85
CA GLU A 8 11.47 -11.66 1.89
C GLU A 8 10.58 -12.04 0.71
N LEU A 9 10.63 -13.32 0.31
CA LEU A 9 9.67 -13.87 -0.63
C LEU A 9 8.23 -13.77 -0.10
N HIS A 10 8.03 -14.13 1.18
CA HIS A 10 6.73 -14.01 1.83
C HIS A 10 6.24 -12.55 1.87
N GLY A 11 7.10 -11.62 2.32
CA GLY A 11 6.75 -10.20 2.33
C GLY A 11 6.45 -9.64 0.93
N ALA A 12 7.19 -10.08 -0.10
CA ALA A 12 6.92 -9.70 -1.48
C ALA A 12 5.54 -10.18 -1.96
N LEU A 13 5.14 -11.40 -1.58
CA LEU A 13 3.82 -11.93 -1.88
C LEU A 13 2.72 -11.13 -1.18
N GLN A 14 2.90 -10.80 0.11
CA GLN A 14 1.91 -10.00 0.84
C GLN A 14 1.76 -8.59 0.27
N VAL A 15 2.86 -7.91 -0.08
CA VAL A 15 2.80 -6.57 -0.72
C VAL A 15 2.10 -6.65 -2.07
N ALA A 16 2.44 -7.64 -2.91
CA ALA A 16 1.78 -7.82 -4.20
C ALA A 16 0.29 -8.12 -4.03
N HIS A 17 -0.07 -8.99 -3.09
CA HIS A 17 -1.46 -9.35 -2.82
C HIS A 17 -2.27 -8.15 -2.31
N GLY A 18 -1.70 -7.36 -1.40
CA GLY A 18 -2.32 -6.11 -0.93
C GLY A 18 -2.60 -5.14 -2.08
N TRP A 19 -1.63 -4.95 -2.98
CA TRP A 19 -1.85 -4.13 -4.18
C TRP A 19 -2.97 -4.72 -5.07
N GLN A 20 -3.01 -6.05 -5.25
CA GLN A 20 -4.05 -6.71 -6.05
C GLN A 20 -5.44 -6.53 -5.45
N MET A 21 -5.59 -6.57 -4.14
CA MET A 21 -6.88 -6.30 -3.47
C MET A 21 -7.33 -4.85 -3.70
N LEU A 22 -6.44 -3.88 -3.51
CA LEU A 22 -6.76 -2.45 -3.70
C LEU A 22 -7.05 -2.10 -5.16
N ASN A 23 -6.44 -2.83 -6.09
CA ASN A 23 -6.57 -2.60 -7.53
C ASN A 23 -7.41 -3.68 -8.23
N SER A 24 -8.18 -4.46 -7.49
CA SER A 24 -8.99 -5.55 -8.04
C SER A 24 -9.95 -5.03 -9.12
N PRO A 25 -10.18 -5.75 -10.23
CA PRO A 25 -11.23 -5.39 -11.18
C PRO A 25 -12.61 -5.41 -10.50
N ASP A 26 -12.80 -6.24 -9.47
CA ASP A 26 -14.03 -6.33 -8.69
C ASP A 26 -14.15 -5.14 -7.71
N PRO A 27 -15.17 -4.27 -7.87
CA PRO A 27 -15.41 -3.14 -6.98
C PRO A 27 -15.71 -3.55 -5.53
N ALA A 28 -16.29 -4.73 -5.29
CA ALA A 28 -16.58 -5.21 -3.95
C ALA A 28 -15.29 -5.52 -3.19
N ILE A 29 -14.32 -6.17 -3.84
CA ILE A 29 -13.00 -6.46 -3.26
C ILE A 29 -12.27 -5.16 -2.91
N ARG A 30 -12.27 -4.18 -3.83
CA ARG A 30 -11.67 -2.86 -3.56
C ARG A 30 -12.31 -2.18 -2.35
N ARG A 31 -13.64 -2.17 -2.30
CA ARG A 31 -14.39 -1.58 -1.18
C ARG A 31 -14.03 -2.26 0.15
N ILE A 32 -13.97 -3.59 0.18
CA ILE A 32 -13.60 -4.34 1.39
C ILE A 32 -12.17 -3.99 1.83
N ALA A 33 -11.22 -3.94 0.90
CA ALA A 33 -9.84 -3.59 1.20
C ALA A 33 -9.71 -2.18 1.80
N CYS A 34 -10.38 -1.18 1.20
CA CYS A 34 -10.41 0.19 1.71
C CYS A 34 -11.10 0.28 3.08
N GLN A 35 -12.19 -0.46 3.30
CA GLN A 35 -12.90 -0.48 4.58
C GLN A 35 -12.06 -1.13 5.69
N GLN A 36 -11.32 -2.20 5.40
CA GLN A 36 -10.37 -2.79 6.35
C GLN A 36 -9.27 -1.79 6.73
N LEU A 37 -8.71 -1.07 5.77
CA LEU A 37 -7.74 -0.01 6.03
C LEU A 37 -8.33 1.09 6.91
N ARG A 38 -9.58 1.50 6.64
CA ARG A 38 -10.31 2.47 7.47
C ARG A 38 -10.50 1.97 8.89
N GLN A 39 -10.93 0.73 9.09
CA GLN A 39 -11.12 0.15 10.43
C GLN A 39 -9.81 0.10 11.23
N ILE A 40 -8.71 -0.29 10.59
CA ILE A 40 -7.40 -0.31 11.24
C ILE A 40 -6.93 1.10 11.57
N ALA A 41 -7.13 2.04 10.66
CA ALA A 41 -6.79 3.44 10.89
C ALA A 41 -7.65 4.03 12.03
N ASP A 42 -8.96 3.79 12.04
CA ASP A 42 -9.85 4.25 13.10
C ASP A 42 -9.47 3.65 14.46
N ALA A 43 -9.07 2.38 14.51
CA ALA A 43 -8.62 1.79 15.76
C ALA A 43 -7.30 2.38 16.28
N ARG A 44 -6.43 2.90 15.40
CA ARG A 44 -5.10 3.41 15.75
C ARG A 44 -5.03 4.94 15.89
N TYR A 45 -5.89 5.67 15.21
CA TYR A 45 -5.88 7.13 15.13
C TYR A 45 -7.24 7.71 15.51
N ARG A 46 -7.26 8.95 15.99
CA ARG A 46 -8.53 9.69 16.17
C ARG A 46 -8.89 10.33 14.84
N LEU A 47 -9.73 9.64 14.07
CA LEU A 47 -10.18 10.13 12.77
C LEU A 47 -11.44 10.99 12.94
N ASP A 48 -11.42 12.19 12.38
CA ASP A 48 -12.63 13.01 12.25
C ASP A 48 -13.52 12.47 11.12
N VAL A 49 -14.76 12.13 11.45
CA VAL A 49 -15.72 11.52 10.51
C VAL A 49 -16.05 12.45 9.33
N GLN A 50 -16.11 13.76 9.56
CA GLN A 50 -16.41 14.75 8.53
C GLN A 50 -15.22 14.96 7.59
N VAL A 51 -14.00 15.04 8.16
CA VAL A 51 -12.77 15.25 7.37
C VAL A 51 -12.46 14.07 6.46
N TRP A 52 -12.72 12.85 6.94
CA TRP A 52 -12.42 11.60 6.22
C TRP A 52 -13.64 11.00 5.52
N LYS A 53 -14.75 11.73 5.40
CA LYS A 53 -15.90 11.28 4.62
C LYS A 53 -15.49 11.14 3.15
N ASP A 54 -15.81 10.00 2.53
CA ASP A 54 -15.53 9.70 1.12
C ASP A 54 -14.03 9.77 0.71
N ARG A 55 -13.10 9.76 1.68
CA ARG A 55 -11.64 9.84 1.47
C ARG A 55 -10.90 8.57 1.90
N ASP A 56 -11.54 7.42 1.78
CA ASP A 56 -11.01 6.12 2.24
C ASP A 56 -9.68 5.75 1.55
N GLU A 57 -9.55 6.02 0.26
CA GLU A 57 -8.31 5.70 -0.49
C GLU A 57 -7.13 6.58 -0.04
N GLU A 58 -7.39 7.85 0.25
CA GLU A 58 -6.38 8.78 0.77
C GLU A 58 -5.91 8.38 2.15
N LEU A 59 -6.87 8.05 3.02
CA LEU A 59 -6.60 7.53 4.35
C LEU A 59 -5.75 6.25 4.28
N GLY A 60 -6.12 5.32 3.40
CA GLY A 60 -5.39 4.08 3.16
C GLY A 60 -3.95 4.32 2.70
N GLU A 61 -3.75 5.25 1.77
CA GLU A 61 -2.42 5.61 1.26
C GLU A 61 -1.54 6.21 2.37
N LEU A 62 -2.08 7.17 3.13
CA LEU A 62 -1.38 7.78 4.26
C LEU A 62 -1.06 6.76 5.36
N HIS A 63 -1.99 5.85 5.63
CA HIS A 63 -1.80 4.78 6.62
C HIS A 63 -0.67 3.83 6.21
N LEU A 64 -0.73 3.28 4.99
CA LEU A 64 0.25 2.33 4.47
C LEU A 64 1.64 2.95 4.31
N ASN A 65 1.71 4.25 4.01
CA ASN A 65 2.96 5.00 3.93
C ASN A 65 3.47 5.53 5.28
N SER A 66 2.82 5.21 6.40
CA SER A 66 3.17 5.72 7.75
C SER A 66 3.12 7.25 7.90
N LYS A 67 2.36 7.95 7.04
CA LYS A 67 2.22 9.42 7.03
C LYS A 67 0.98 9.94 7.76
N LEU A 68 0.08 9.03 8.18
CA LEU A 68 -1.16 9.43 8.84
C LEU A 68 -0.92 10.08 10.22
N ALA A 69 0.11 9.68 10.96
CA ALA A 69 0.47 10.31 12.23
C ALA A 69 0.97 11.76 12.09
N THR A 70 1.52 12.10 10.92
CA THR A 70 2.05 13.44 10.60
C THR A 70 1.04 14.33 9.91
N SER A 71 -0.13 13.79 9.51
CA SER A 71 -1.20 14.60 8.95
C SER A 71 -2.05 15.19 10.08
N ASP A 72 -2.22 16.52 10.05
CA ASP A 72 -2.91 17.35 11.06
C ASP A 72 -4.28 16.81 11.55
N PRO A 73 -5.12 16.12 10.75
CA PRO A 73 -6.43 15.66 11.22
C PRO A 73 -6.44 14.23 11.81
N ALA A 74 -5.30 13.62 12.14
CA ALA A 74 -5.27 12.22 12.61
C ALA A 74 -4.21 11.93 13.71
N PRO A 75 -4.33 12.50 14.92
CA PRO A 75 -3.42 12.19 16.00
C PRO A 75 -3.55 10.71 16.44
N PRO A 76 -2.45 10.03 16.79
CA PRO A 76 -2.47 8.64 17.24
C PRO A 76 -3.21 8.49 18.58
N LYS A 77 -3.94 7.38 18.75
CA LYS A 77 -4.60 7.04 20.02
C LYS A 77 -3.54 6.60 21.05
N ARG A 78 -3.64 7.09 22.29
CA ARG A 78 -2.70 6.76 23.40
C ARG A 78 -2.65 5.28 23.78
N ARG A 79 -3.75 4.54 23.55
CA ARG A 79 -3.82 3.08 23.65
C ARG A 79 -4.32 2.57 22.31
N SER A 80 -3.42 1.97 21.53
CA SER A 80 -3.79 1.23 20.32
C SER A 80 -4.04 -0.21 20.71
N ALA A 81 -5.14 -0.79 20.24
CA ALA A 81 -5.29 -2.25 20.29
C ALA A 81 -4.19 -2.90 19.44
N ASP A 82 -3.67 -4.04 19.90
CA ASP A 82 -2.82 -4.89 19.08
C ASP A 82 -3.68 -5.55 18.00
N ILE A 83 -3.73 -4.89 16.85
CA ILE A 83 -4.43 -5.39 15.67
C ILE A 83 -3.38 -6.05 14.79
N GLY A 84 -3.27 -7.37 14.91
CA GLY A 84 -2.62 -8.21 13.92
C GLY A 84 -3.47 -8.22 12.65
N SER A 85 -2.94 -7.67 11.57
CA SER A 85 -3.64 -7.63 10.28
C SER A 85 -2.65 -7.72 9.13
N LEU A 86 -3.09 -8.30 8.02
CA LEU A 86 -2.33 -8.34 6.78
C LEU A 86 -1.84 -6.95 6.36
N TRP A 87 -2.65 -5.90 6.55
CA TRP A 87 -2.28 -4.53 6.22
C TRP A 87 -1.16 -3.97 7.10
N PHE A 88 -1.07 -4.41 8.37
CA PHE A 88 0.05 -4.06 9.24
C PHE A 88 1.35 -4.71 8.76
N ASP A 89 1.30 -5.99 8.39
CA ASP A 89 2.45 -6.71 7.83
C ASP A 89 2.90 -6.08 6.51
N ILE A 90 1.95 -5.79 5.60
CA ILE A 90 2.21 -5.09 4.34
C ILE A 90 2.91 -3.75 4.61
N ARG A 91 2.40 -2.94 5.53
CA ARG A 91 3.02 -1.66 5.90
C ARG A 91 4.47 -1.86 6.39
N GLY A 92 4.72 -2.86 7.23
CA GLY A 92 6.06 -3.21 7.69
C GLY A 92 6.98 -3.63 6.55
N HIS A 93 6.46 -4.43 5.62
CA HIS A 93 7.18 -4.87 4.42
C HIS A 93 7.48 -3.71 3.46
N LEU A 94 6.53 -2.81 3.19
CA LEU A 94 6.76 -1.60 2.40
C LEU A 94 7.92 -0.78 2.96
N HIS A 95 7.91 -0.53 4.28
CA HIS A 95 8.98 0.21 4.95
C HIS A 95 10.33 -0.52 4.82
N ARG A 96 10.37 -1.82 5.14
CA ARG A 96 11.60 -2.65 5.02
C ARG A 96 12.15 -2.67 3.60
N PHE A 97 11.27 -2.75 2.61
CA PHE A 97 11.64 -2.85 1.20
C PHE A 97 11.95 -1.47 0.60
N GLY A 98 11.48 -0.38 1.20
CA GLY A 98 11.62 0.98 0.64
C GLY A 98 10.63 1.22 -0.50
N LEU A 99 9.47 0.56 -0.43
CA LEU A 99 8.38 0.69 -1.38
C LEU A 99 7.29 1.59 -0.78
N ARG A 100 6.52 2.25 -1.63
CA ARG A 100 5.43 3.16 -1.23
C ARG A 100 4.28 3.06 -2.21
N PHE A 101 3.08 3.32 -1.68
CA PHE A 101 1.91 3.55 -2.52
C PHE A 101 1.85 5.03 -2.91
N GLU A 102 1.49 5.30 -4.15
CA GLU A 102 1.46 6.65 -4.73
C GLU A 102 0.19 6.83 -5.57
N MET A 103 -0.14 8.09 -5.83
CA MET A 103 -1.12 8.48 -6.81
C MET A 103 -0.49 8.44 -8.21
N SER A 104 -1.01 7.57 -9.07
CA SER A 104 -0.73 7.64 -10.50
C SER A 104 -1.41 8.87 -11.10
N PRO A 105 -0.68 9.73 -11.83
CA PRO A 105 -1.26 10.88 -12.50
C PRO A 105 -2.22 10.43 -13.60
N ALA A 106 -3.18 11.29 -13.94
CA ALA A 106 -3.98 11.13 -15.14
C ALA A 106 -3.07 11.24 -16.38
N VAL A 107 -3.32 10.40 -17.37
CA VAL A 107 -2.62 10.46 -18.66
C VAL A 107 -3.65 10.94 -19.68
N GLU A 108 -3.60 12.24 -20.00
CA GLU A 108 -4.56 12.89 -20.91
C GLU A 108 -4.56 12.24 -22.30
N GLU A 109 -3.38 11.85 -22.80
CA GLU A 109 -3.20 11.22 -24.12
C GLU A 109 -3.96 9.90 -24.30
N THR A 110 -4.23 9.17 -23.22
CA THR A 110 -4.96 7.90 -23.25
C THR A 110 -6.32 7.97 -22.56
N GLY A 111 -6.70 9.14 -22.03
CA GLY A 111 -7.93 9.30 -21.23
C GLY A 111 -7.93 8.50 -19.92
N THR A 112 -6.75 8.07 -19.43
CA THR A 112 -6.68 7.25 -18.22
C THR A 112 -6.80 8.14 -16.99
N PRO A 113 -7.81 7.93 -16.11
CA PRO A 113 -7.99 8.76 -14.93
C PRO A 113 -6.88 8.53 -13.89
N SER A 114 -6.63 9.53 -13.04
CA SER A 114 -5.75 9.39 -11.87
C SER A 114 -6.21 8.22 -10.99
N LYS A 115 -5.25 7.40 -10.54
CA LYS A 115 -5.53 6.25 -9.66
C LYS A 115 -4.69 6.37 -8.39
N ARG A 116 -5.31 6.34 -7.23
CA ARG A 116 -4.62 6.25 -5.93
C ARG A 116 -4.14 4.82 -5.69
N LEU A 117 -3.31 4.63 -4.65
CA LEU A 117 -2.90 3.31 -4.18
C LEU A 117 -2.16 2.47 -5.24
N GLN A 118 -1.37 3.12 -6.10
CA GLN A 118 -0.49 2.44 -7.04
C GLN A 118 0.87 2.17 -6.40
N LEU A 119 1.43 0.98 -6.59
CA LEU A 119 2.74 0.64 -6.05
C LEU A 119 3.84 1.13 -6.99
N ARG A 120 4.72 2.00 -6.49
CA ARG A 120 5.86 2.49 -7.26
C ARG A 120 7.12 1.68 -6.95
N VAL A 121 7.82 1.23 -7.99
CA VAL A 121 9.07 0.50 -7.88
C VAL A 121 10.20 1.30 -8.52
N PRO A 122 11.32 1.59 -7.82
CA PRO A 122 12.33 2.56 -8.28
C PRO A 122 13.02 2.28 -9.63
N HIS A 123 13.00 1.03 -10.10
CA HIS A 123 13.71 0.60 -11.32
C HIS A 123 12.77 0.33 -12.50
N HIS A 124 11.49 0.66 -12.37
CA HIS A 124 10.50 0.47 -13.43
C HIS A 124 9.71 1.76 -13.60
N SER A 125 9.66 2.29 -14.83
CA SER A 125 9.04 3.58 -15.12
C SER A 125 7.52 3.49 -15.25
N ALA A 126 6.98 2.36 -15.71
CA ALA A 126 5.54 2.17 -15.86
C ALA A 126 4.85 1.78 -14.54
N TRP A 127 3.54 2.00 -14.49
CA TRP A 127 2.69 1.53 -13.39
C TRP A 127 2.48 0.02 -13.48
N LEU A 128 2.41 -0.62 -12.32
CA LEU A 128 2.28 -2.08 -12.24
C LEU A 128 0.85 -2.50 -12.58
N ASP A 129 0.73 -3.72 -13.10
CA ASP A 129 -0.54 -4.39 -13.31
C ASP A 129 -0.63 -5.68 -12.46
N HIS A 130 -1.81 -6.30 -12.45
CA HIS A 130 -2.07 -7.53 -11.69
C HIS A 130 -1.11 -8.68 -11.96
N ARG A 131 -0.60 -8.79 -13.20
CA ARG A 131 0.30 -9.86 -13.65
C ARG A 131 1.76 -9.51 -13.34
N THR A 132 2.12 -8.23 -13.37
CA THR A 132 3.50 -7.77 -13.30
C THR A 132 3.92 -7.34 -11.89
N VAL A 133 2.98 -6.98 -11.01
CA VAL A 133 3.26 -6.47 -9.65
C VAL A 133 4.20 -7.37 -8.85
N LEU A 134 3.91 -8.67 -8.75
CA LEU A 134 4.74 -9.60 -7.97
C LEU A 134 6.14 -9.74 -8.58
N ARG A 135 6.25 -9.79 -9.91
CA ARG A 135 7.53 -9.89 -10.61
C ARG A 135 8.41 -8.68 -10.29
N HIS A 136 7.86 -7.47 -10.38
CA HIS A 136 8.62 -6.24 -10.13
C HIS A 136 8.98 -6.05 -8.65
N VAL A 137 8.11 -6.44 -7.72
CA VAL A 137 8.46 -6.44 -6.29
C VAL A 137 9.61 -7.42 -6.03
N LYS A 138 9.55 -8.65 -6.52
CA LYS A 138 10.66 -9.62 -6.37
C LYS A 138 11.95 -9.13 -7.00
N LEU A 139 11.88 -8.52 -8.18
CA LEU A 139 13.03 -7.94 -8.86
C LEU A 139 13.61 -6.77 -8.06
N HIS A 140 12.77 -5.94 -7.44
CA HIS A 140 13.22 -4.87 -6.56
C HIS A 140 14.07 -5.39 -5.40
N LEU A 141 13.58 -6.42 -4.71
CA LEU A 141 14.28 -7.00 -3.57
C LEU A 141 15.61 -7.61 -4.00
N LYS A 142 15.63 -8.34 -5.13
CA LYS A 142 16.88 -8.86 -5.69
C LYS A 142 17.86 -7.73 -5.97
N ASN A 143 17.45 -6.69 -6.68
CA ASN A 143 18.32 -5.57 -7.00
C ASN A 143 18.85 -4.86 -5.75
N LYS A 144 18.04 -4.76 -4.69
CA LYS A 144 18.45 -4.20 -3.39
C LYS A 144 19.48 -5.08 -2.68
N TYR A 145 19.34 -6.40 -2.78
CA TYR A 145 20.32 -7.35 -2.26
C TYR A 145 21.67 -7.29 -2.97
N TRP A 146 21.68 -7.17 -4.30
CA TRP A 146 22.92 -7.15 -5.09
C TRP A 146 23.60 -5.78 -5.15
N LYS A 147 22.94 -4.72 -4.67
CA LYS A 147 23.53 -3.38 -4.51
C LYS A 147 24.08 -3.11 -3.10
N ARG A 148 23.87 -4.04 -2.17
CA ARG A 148 24.49 -4.03 -0.83
C ARG A 148 25.81 -4.79 -0.88
#